data_AF-A0A7J4B1U3-F1
#
_entry.id   AF-A0A7J4B1U3-F1
#
_cell.length_a   1.000
_cell.length_b   1.000
_cell.length_c   1.000
_cell.angle_alpha   90.00
_cell.angle_beta   90.00
_cell.angle_gamma   90.00
#
_symmetry.space_group_name_H-M   'P 1'
#
loop_
_entity.id
_entity.type
_entity.pdbx_description
1 polymer ?
#
loop_
_entity_poly.entity_id
_entity_poly.type
_entity_poly.pdbx_seq_one_letter_code
_entity_poly.pdbx_strand_id
1 'polypeptide(L)'
;MVKYRMLSKKREMEERKGLLLVSASYDGSNRRVLLKLYDPEKQEMVLFPSNENHQPYLLTDLSMEELMKNQQLINHHGFDRIEEVKKYDLLEDKEKVFRKVIAKDPLSIGGSVTSIREMLGRAWEADIHYTWCYIYDTDKKPGLFYDIVDGKLVEKRLETTMEEVKPPESSYPEIRELIEILNQPIPFMKLSSIDIEVKPPGPNHIPDANKADDPVISVAFKSNTDGGKVYILDEFDGEEYDGSKRIIHVSSEKKLLKEVFNEVKKYPFLVTFNGDKFDLLYLYNRASKLSLDEDPPLDRGRDCVDLTYGVHIDLYRVFFNKSIQNYAYGGVYKEATLD
;
A
#
# COMPACT_ATOMS: atom_id res chain seq x y z
N MET A 1 16.26 0.95 -1.96
CA MET A 1 16.18 0.74 -0.50
C MET A 1 16.04 2.11 0.12
N VAL A 2 14.80 2.60 0.22
CA VAL A 2 14.50 3.96 0.68
C VAL A 2 14.98 4.07 2.12
N LYS A 3 16.02 4.87 2.35
CA LYS A 3 16.38 5.28 3.70
C LYS A 3 15.23 6.14 4.20
N TYR A 4 14.42 5.62 5.12
CA TYR A 4 13.61 6.43 6.01
C TYR A 4 14.56 7.39 6.74
N ARG A 5 14.80 8.55 6.14
CA ARG A 5 15.74 9.55 6.64
C ARG A 5 15.11 10.14 7.89
N MET A 6 15.46 9.53 9.01
CA MET A 6 15.28 9.97 10.38
C MET A 6 13.83 10.23 10.85
N LEU A 7 13.21 9.16 11.37
CA LEU A 7 12.43 9.25 12.61
C LEU A 7 13.21 8.65 13.80
N SER A 8 14.55 8.73 13.77
CA SER A 8 15.44 8.32 14.85
C SER A 8 15.58 9.43 15.90
N LYS A 9 14.46 9.76 16.53
CA LYS A 9 14.32 10.40 17.84
C LYS A 9 12.85 10.32 18.16
N LYS A 10 12.53 9.97 19.40
CA LYS A 10 11.19 9.99 19.99
C LYS A 10 10.64 11.43 19.95
N ARG A 11 10.32 11.95 18.76
CA ARG A 11 9.36 13.05 18.62
C ARG A 11 8.05 12.42 19.03
N GLU A 12 7.49 12.89 20.14
CA GLU A 12 6.08 12.66 20.41
C GLU A 12 5.34 13.02 19.12
N MET A 13 4.62 12.05 18.55
CA MET A 13 3.82 12.33 17.36
C MET A 13 2.83 13.41 17.73
N GLU A 14 2.70 14.40 16.86
CA GLU A 14 1.74 15.48 17.04
C GLU A 14 0.34 14.86 17.18
N GLU A 15 -0.40 15.32 18.19
CA GLU A 15 -1.82 15.00 18.36
C GLU A 15 -2.57 15.36 17.08
N ARG A 16 -3.28 14.38 16.51
CA ARG A 16 -4.06 14.57 15.28
C ARG A 16 -5.38 13.87 15.41
N LYS A 17 -6.43 14.44 14.84
CA LYS A 17 -7.79 13.91 14.94
C LYS A 17 -8.40 13.72 13.57
N GLY A 18 -9.33 12.76 13.47
CA GLY A 18 -10.10 12.54 12.26
C GLY A 18 -9.25 12.08 11.08
N LEU A 19 -8.28 11.21 11.31
CA LEU A 19 -7.46 10.63 10.27
C LEU A 19 -8.09 9.34 9.73
N LEU A 20 -8.29 9.23 8.43
CA LEU A 20 -8.85 8.04 7.80
C LEU A 20 -7.74 7.00 7.57
N LEU A 21 -7.85 5.81 8.15
CA LEU A 21 -6.93 4.71 7.84
C LEU A 21 -7.22 4.18 6.44
N VAL A 22 -6.26 4.28 5.51
CA VAL A 22 -6.49 3.87 4.11
C VAL A 22 -5.67 2.67 3.68
N SER A 23 -4.49 2.47 4.27
CA SER A 23 -3.58 1.40 3.86
C SER A 23 -2.53 1.14 4.95
N ALA A 24 -1.79 0.05 4.79
CA ALA A 24 -0.67 -0.33 5.64
C ALA A 24 0.45 -0.91 4.78
N SER A 25 1.69 -0.48 5.01
CA SER A 25 2.90 -1.04 4.41
C SER A 25 3.82 -1.63 5.48
N TYR A 26 4.85 -2.36 5.06
CA TYR A 26 5.86 -2.91 5.98
C TYR A 26 7.19 -2.18 5.81
N ASP A 27 7.66 -1.54 6.87
CA ASP A 27 8.99 -0.95 6.92
C ASP A 27 10.00 -2.00 7.36
N GLY A 28 10.64 -2.65 6.39
CA GLY A 28 11.65 -3.69 6.64
C GLY A 28 12.92 -3.17 7.35
N SER A 29 13.22 -1.88 7.29
CA SER A 29 14.39 -1.31 7.98
C SER A 29 14.16 -1.23 9.49
N ASN A 30 12.95 -0.84 9.89
CA ASN A 30 12.55 -0.75 11.30
C ASN A 30 11.74 -1.98 11.77
N ARG A 31 11.50 -2.95 10.89
CA ARG A 31 10.75 -4.20 11.12
C ARG A 31 9.38 -4.00 11.75
N ARG A 32 8.63 -3.02 11.25
CA ARG A 32 7.30 -2.67 11.79
C ARG A 32 6.33 -2.31 10.67
N VAL A 33 5.04 -2.35 10.97
CA VAL A 33 4.01 -1.89 10.05
C VAL A 33 3.98 -0.36 10.06
N LEU A 34 3.73 0.23 8.89
CA LEU A 34 3.51 1.65 8.72
C LEU A 34 2.08 1.86 8.23
N LEU A 35 1.23 2.38 9.12
CA LEU A 35 -0.14 2.73 8.78
C LEU A 35 -0.16 4.05 8.01
N LYS A 36 -0.87 4.07 6.88
CA LYS A 36 -1.06 5.25 6.03
C LYS A 36 -2.43 5.84 6.36
N LEU A 37 -2.41 7.00 7.01
CA LEU A 37 -3.58 7.71 7.52
C LEU A 37 -3.79 8.99 6.71
N TYR A 38 -4.90 9.12 6.00
CA TYR A 38 -5.24 10.33 5.27
C TYR A 38 -5.84 11.37 6.22
N ASP A 39 -5.31 12.59 6.21
CA ASP A 39 -5.84 13.76 6.92
C ASP A 39 -6.74 14.54 5.97
N PRO A 40 -8.09 14.51 6.13
CA PRO A 40 -8.99 15.19 5.22
C PRO A 40 -8.93 16.72 5.29
N GLU A 41 -8.56 17.29 6.44
CA GLU A 41 -8.48 18.74 6.63
C GLU A 41 -7.24 19.30 5.92
N LYS A 42 -6.10 18.63 6.07
CA LYS A 42 -4.83 19.03 5.47
C LYS A 42 -4.61 18.45 4.07
N GLN A 43 -5.43 17.46 3.67
CA GLN A 43 -5.34 16.72 2.42
C GLN A 43 -3.95 16.10 2.20
N GLU A 44 -3.38 15.50 3.25
CA GLU A 44 -2.05 14.89 3.26
C GLU A 44 -2.07 13.48 3.85
N MET A 45 -0.98 12.73 3.66
CA MET A 45 -0.80 11.42 4.28
C MET A 45 0.08 11.52 5.52
N VAL A 46 -0.42 10.99 6.62
CA VAL A 46 0.29 10.79 7.87
C VAL A 46 0.74 9.34 7.93
N LEU A 47 2.05 9.14 8.01
CA LEU A 47 2.65 7.82 8.21
C LEU A 47 2.78 7.56 9.71
N PHE A 48 2.02 6.60 10.23
CA PHE A 48 2.05 6.19 11.62
C PHE A 48 2.73 4.83 11.77
N PRO A 49 3.96 4.78 12.32
CA PRO A 49 4.61 3.50 12.56
C PRO A 49 3.92 2.78 13.72
N SER A 50 3.59 1.50 13.54
CA SER A 50 2.93 0.68 14.55
C SER A 50 3.74 0.65 15.86
N ASN A 51 3.05 0.73 16.99
CA ASN A 51 3.64 0.66 18.32
C ASN A 51 3.49 -0.73 18.96
N GLU A 52 2.62 -1.55 18.40
CA GLU A 52 2.39 -2.93 18.82
C GLU A 52 3.64 -3.77 18.53
N ASN A 53 4.04 -4.62 19.48
CA ASN A 53 5.09 -5.61 19.28
C ASN A 53 4.52 -6.82 18.52
N HIS A 54 4.07 -6.59 17.29
CA HIS A 54 3.56 -7.61 16.39
C HIS A 54 4.66 -8.03 15.42
N GLN A 55 4.79 -9.34 15.18
CA GLN A 55 5.80 -9.93 14.32
C GLN A 55 5.17 -10.94 13.35
N PRO A 56 5.78 -11.16 12.17
CA PRO A 56 5.33 -12.18 11.23
C PRO A 56 5.36 -13.57 11.87
N TYR A 57 4.36 -14.39 11.55
CA TYR A 57 4.26 -15.74 12.09
C TYR A 57 3.53 -16.68 11.15
N LEU A 58 3.60 -17.97 11.48
CA LEU A 58 2.68 -18.99 11.02
C LEU A 58 2.26 -19.87 12.19
N LEU A 59 1.24 -20.70 11.99
CA LEU A 59 0.81 -21.69 12.96
C LEU A 59 1.15 -23.10 12.48
N THR A 60 1.45 -24.00 13.41
CA THR A 60 1.63 -25.43 13.16
C THR A 60 1.13 -26.25 14.34
N ASP A 61 0.70 -27.47 14.12
CA ASP A 61 0.28 -28.41 15.16
C ASP A 61 1.36 -29.46 15.47
N LEU A 62 2.54 -29.33 14.84
CA LEU A 62 3.73 -30.07 15.24
C LEU A 62 4.04 -29.84 16.72
N SER A 63 4.50 -30.89 17.39
CA SER A 63 4.90 -30.80 18.79
C SER A 63 6.14 -29.91 18.95
N MET A 64 6.33 -29.36 20.15
CA MET A 64 7.53 -28.60 20.47
C MET A 64 8.81 -29.44 20.27
N GLU A 65 8.74 -30.75 20.52
CA GLU A 65 9.86 -31.67 20.30
C GLU A 65 10.23 -31.80 18.81
N GLU A 66 9.23 -31.95 17.94
CA GLU A 66 9.45 -32.00 16.48
C GLU A 66 10.07 -30.70 15.96
N LEU A 67 9.57 -29.55 16.43
CA LEU A 67 10.08 -28.24 16.02
C LEU A 67 11.53 -28.03 16.49
N MET A 68 11.84 -28.38 17.74
CA MET A 68 13.20 -28.24 18.27
C MET A 68 14.20 -29.21 17.64
N LYS A 69 13.75 -30.37 17.14
CA LYS A 69 14.58 -31.31 16.37
C LYS A 69 14.84 -30.84 14.94
N ASN A 70 14.00 -29.97 14.38
CA ASN A 70 14.16 -29.44 13.03
C ASN A 70 15.31 -28.42 12.97
N GLN A 71 16.51 -28.89 12.65
CA GLN A 71 17.71 -28.05 12.54
C GLN A 71 17.61 -26.99 11.43
N GLN A 72 16.79 -27.21 10.39
CA GLN A 72 16.60 -26.20 9.34
C GLN A 72 15.80 -25.01 9.88
N LEU A 73 14.76 -25.27 10.68
CA LEU A 73 13.98 -24.23 11.36
C LEU A 73 14.83 -23.43 12.35
N ILE A 74 15.48 -24.11 13.31
CA ILE A 74 16.18 -23.45 14.41
C ILE A 74 17.36 -22.60 13.92
N ASN A 75 18.04 -23.04 12.86
CA ASN A 75 19.15 -22.31 12.27
C ASN A 75 18.71 -21.31 11.17
N HIS A 76 17.40 -21.19 10.90
CA HIS A 76 16.91 -20.25 9.90
C HIS A 76 17.18 -18.81 10.34
N HIS A 77 17.80 -18.00 9.48
CA HIS A 77 18.21 -16.63 9.81
C HIS A 77 17.07 -15.75 10.37
N GLY A 78 15.88 -15.93 9.82
CA GLY A 78 14.66 -15.23 10.22
C GLY A 78 13.88 -15.86 11.36
N PHE A 79 14.25 -17.03 11.86
CA PHE A 79 13.58 -17.61 13.03
C PHE A 79 13.83 -16.75 14.27
N ASP A 80 12.78 -16.54 15.07
CA ASP A 80 12.83 -15.79 16.33
C ASP A 80 12.49 -16.68 17.53
N ARG A 81 11.23 -17.10 17.64
CA ARG A 81 10.74 -17.88 18.79
C ARG A 81 9.49 -18.68 18.44
N ILE A 82 9.07 -19.53 19.38
CA ILE A 82 7.84 -20.32 19.28
C ILE A 82 7.00 -20.03 20.51
N GLU A 83 5.71 -19.75 20.30
CA GLU A 83 4.72 -19.54 21.36
C GLU A 83 3.61 -20.61 21.22
N GLU A 84 2.98 -21.00 22.32
CA GLU A 84 1.77 -21.83 22.26
C GLU A 84 0.53 -20.94 22.23
N VAL A 85 -0.39 -21.23 21.31
CA VAL A 85 -1.65 -20.50 21.16
C VAL A 85 -2.80 -21.49 21.09
N LYS A 86 -3.95 -21.12 21.66
CA LYS A 86 -5.19 -21.85 21.47
C LYS A 86 -5.97 -21.23 20.32
N LYS A 87 -6.44 -22.06 19.40
CA LYS A 87 -7.33 -21.67 18.31
C LYS A 87 -8.53 -22.61 18.31
N TYR A 88 -9.67 -22.09 17.90
CA TYR A 88 -10.86 -22.90 17.74
C TYR A 88 -10.82 -23.61 16.38
N ASP A 89 -10.86 -24.94 16.38
CA ASP A 89 -10.95 -25.75 15.18
C ASP A 89 -12.42 -25.91 14.81
N LEU A 90 -12.83 -25.27 13.70
CA LEU A 90 -14.20 -25.28 13.21
C LEU A 90 -14.65 -26.64 12.65
N LEU A 91 -13.72 -27.54 12.29
CA LEU A 91 -14.06 -28.87 11.76
C LEU A 91 -14.36 -29.85 12.89
N GLU A 92 -13.60 -29.76 13.98
CA GLU A 92 -13.76 -30.62 15.16
C GLU A 92 -14.57 -29.98 16.29
N ASP A 93 -15.04 -28.76 16.09
CA ASP A 93 -15.87 -27.99 17.03
C ASP A 93 -15.23 -27.87 18.44
N LYS A 94 -13.91 -27.70 18.49
CA LYS A 94 -13.16 -27.66 19.76
C LYS A 94 -11.92 -26.78 19.71
N GLU A 95 -11.46 -26.35 20.88
CA GLU A 95 -10.15 -25.70 21.01
C GLU A 95 -9.02 -26.70 20.77
N LYS A 96 -8.03 -26.29 19.96
CA LYS A 96 -6.76 -26.99 19.76
C LYS A 96 -5.59 -26.08 20.09
N VAL A 97 -4.52 -26.69 20.57
CA VAL A 97 -3.25 -26.01 20.83
C VAL A 97 -2.39 -26.07 19.56
N PHE A 98 -1.96 -24.91 19.09
CA PHE A 98 -1.02 -24.73 18.01
C PHE A 98 0.27 -24.09 18.53
N ARG A 99 1.35 -24.26 17.77
CA ARG A 99 2.62 -23.55 17.97
C ARG A 99 2.66 -22.43 16.95
N LYS A 100 2.72 -21.21 17.45
CA LYS A 100 2.93 -19.99 16.69
C LYS A 100 4.43 -19.80 16.50
N VAL A 101 4.92 -20.07 15.30
CA VAL A 101 6.32 -19.90 14.94
C VAL A 101 6.50 -18.47 14.44
N ILE A 102 7.27 -17.68 15.17
CA ILE A 102 7.47 -16.25 14.93
C ILE A 102 8.79 -16.03 14.19
N ALA A 103 8.77 -15.14 13.21
CA ALA A 103 9.92 -14.76 12.41
C ALA A 103 10.24 -13.27 12.52
N LYS A 104 11.46 -12.91 12.13
CA LYS A 104 12.00 -11.54 12.16
C LYS A 104 11.51 -10.66 11.01
N ASP A 105 11.05 -11.28 9.92
CA ASP A 105 10.58 -10.62 8.71
C ASP A 105 9.57 -11.50 7.93
N PRO A 106 8.71 -10.90 7.09
CA PRO A 106 7.68 -11.64 6.35
C PRO A 106 8.23 -12.66 5.35
N LEU A 107 9.37 -12.37 4.70
CA LEU A 107 9.96 -13.24 3.67
C LEU A 107 10.49 -14.56 4.27
N SER A 108 10.79 -14.55 5.56
CA SER A 108 11.16 -15.73 6.32
C SER A 108 9.98 -16.67 6.58
N ILE A 109 8.75 -16.16 6.62
CA ILE A 109 7.55 -16.99 6.79
C ILE A 109 7.21 -17.72 5.49
N GLY A 110 7.15 -17.00 4.37
CA GLY A 110 6.72 -17.52 3.08
C GLY A 110 7.29 -16.77 1.88
N GLY A 111 7.05 -17.31 0.68
CA GLY A 111 7.44 -16.65 -0.58
C GLY A 111 8.78 -17.07 -1.17
N SER A 112 9.51 -17.98 -0.52
CA SER A 112 10.71 -18.63 -1.05
C SER A 112 10.74 -20.12 -0.72
N VAL A 113 11.47 -20.90 -1.53
CA VAL A 113 11.68 -22.34 -1.32
C VAL A 113 12.43 -22.66 -0.01
N THR A 114 13.09 -21.65 0.57
CA THR A 114 13.83 -21.75 1.83
C THR A 114 13.08 -21.14 3.01
N SER A 115 11.82 -20.75 2.84
CA SER A 115 11.02 -20.15 3.92
C SER A 115 10.64 -21.19 4.99
N ILE A 116 10.30 -20.70 6.19
CA ILE A 116 9.89 -21.54 7.32
C ILE A 116 8.67 -22.39 6.97
N ARG A 117 7.70 -21.85 6.20
CA ARG A 117 6.53 -22.60 5.73
C ARG A 117 6.93 -23.89 5.00
N GLU A 118 7.86 -23.79 4.05
CA GLU A 118 8.29 -24.94 3.24
C GLU A 118 9.08 -25.95 4.07
N MET A 119 9.83 -25.50 5.09
CA MET A 119 10.57 -26.37 6.00
C MET A 119 9.65 -27.21 6.91
N LEU A 120 8.50 -26.66 7.27
CA LEU A 120 7.54 -27.34 8.15
C LEU A 120 6.60 -28.24 7.36
N GLY A 121 6.22 -27.86 6.13
CA GLY A 121 5.30 -28.61 5.26
C GLY A 121 3.85 -28.70 5.77
N ARG A 122 3.60 -28.42 7.06
CA ARG A 122 2.30 -28.42 7.72
C ARG A 122 2.13 -27.14 8.52
N ALA A 123 1.62 -26.11 7.84
CA ALA A 123 1.46 -24.78 8.40
C ALA A 123 0.12 -24.16 8.02
N TRP A 124 -0.43 -23.36 8.93
CA TRP A 124 -1.64 -22.55 8.76
C TRP A 124 -1.30 -21.07 8.92
N GLU A 125 -2.17 -20.20 8.39
CA GLU A 125 -1.97 -18.75 8.40
C GLU A 125 -0.60 -18.34 7.77
N ALA A 126 -0.03 -19.20 6.93
CA ALA A 126 1.32 -19.10 6.37
C ALA A 126 1.36 -18.51 4.95
N ASP A 127 0.22 -18.12 4.40
CA ASP A 127 0.08 -17.49 3.08
C ASP A 127 -0.80 -16.23 3.15
N ILE A 128 -0.72 -15.53 4.29
CA ILE A 128 -1.40 -14.26 4.52
C ILE A 128 -0.35 -13.16 4.43
N HIS A 129 -0.63 -12.11 3.67
CA HIS A 129 0.28 -10.96 3.58
C HIS A 129 0.47 -10.35 4.97
N TYR A 130 1.70 -10.07 5.38
CA TYR A 130 1.98 -9.72 6.77
C TYR A 130 1.22 -8.47 7.27
N THR A 131 1.04 -7.45 6.43
CA THR A 131 0.25 -6.28 6.80
C THR A 131 -1.22 -6.62 7.06
N TRP A 132 -1.76 -7.67 6.43
CA TRP A 132 -3.10 -8.17 6.70
C TRP A 132 -3.14 -8.95 8.01
N CYS A 133 -2.14 -9.79 8.30
CA CYS A 133 -2.01 -10.44 9.62
C CYS A 133 -2.01 -9.40 10.74
N TYR A 134 -1.23 -8.33 10.58
CA TYR A 134 -1.20 -7.22 11.54
C TYR A 134 -2.58 -6.58 11.68
N ILE A 135 -3.24 -6.23 10.57
CA ILE A 135 -4.58 -5.63 10.56
C ILE A 135 -5.59 -6.51 11.30
N TYR A 136 -5.61 -7.82 11.03
CA TYR A 136 -6.52 -8.78 11.67
C TYR A 136 -6.26 -8.91 13.17
N ASP A 137 -4.99 -9.05 13.56
CA ASP A 137 -4.64 -9.27 14.97
C ASP A 137 -4.73 -8.01 15.84
N THR A 138 -4.68 -6.82 15.23
CA THR A 138 -4.74 -5.53 15.94
C THR A 138 -6.08 -4.81 15.79
N ASP A 139 -7.06 -5.45 15.15
CA ASP A 139 -8.40 -4.95 14.88
C ASP A 139 -8.42 -3.55 14.25
N LYS A 140 -7.43 -3.25 13.40
CA LYS A 140 -7.41 -2.01 12.62
C LYS A 140 -8.33 -2.16 11.43
N LYS A 141 -9.12 -1.14 11.11
CA LYS A 141 -10.15 -1.22 10.07
C LYS A 141 -9.88 -0.12 9.04
N PRO A 142 -9.25 -0.46 7.90
CA PRO A 142 -9.17 0.47 6.78
C PRO A 142 -10.57 0.96 6.39
N GLY A 143 -10.71 2.27 6.17
CA GLY A 143 -11.98 2.95 5.96
C GLY A 143 -12.58 3.60 7.21
N LEU A 144 -12.04 3.35 8.41
CA LEU A 144 -12.44 4.04 9.64
C LEU A 144 -11.55 5.24 9.97
N PHE A 145 -12.12 6.17 10.74
CA PHE A 145 -11.38 7.30 11.30
C PHE A 145 -10.69 6.95 12.62
N TYR A 146 -9.52 7.55 12.82
CA TYR A 146 -8.68 7.39 14.00
C TYR A 146 -8.13 8.74 14.46
N ASP A 147 -7.86 8.84 15.75
CA ASP A 147 -7.13 9.94 16.38
C ASP A 147 -5.76 9.42 16.85
N ILE A 148 -4.73 10.26 16.79
CA ILE A 148 -3.43 10.04 17.43
C ILE A 148 -3.47 10.78 18.76
N VAL A 149 -3.52 10.02 19.86
CA VAL A 149 -3.55 10.51 21.24
C VAL A 149 -2.48 9.85 22.07
N ASP A 150 -1.62 10.64 22.72
CA ASP A 150 -0.44 10.21 23.48
C ASP A 150 0.45 9.25 22.66
N GLY A 151 0.59 9.54 21.37
CA GLY A 151 1.34 8.72 20.41
C GLY A 151 0.70 7.37 20.08
N LYS A 152 -0.56 7.13 20.46
CA LYS A 152 -1.31 5.90 20.14
C LYS A 152 -2.43 6.20 19.14
N LEU A 153 -2.70 5.24 18.28
CA LEU A 153 -3.81 5.31 17.33
C LEU A 153 -5.09 4.76 17.98
N VAL A 154 -6.07 5.64 18.20
CA VAL A 154 -7.35 5.33 18.84
C VAL A 154 -8.46 5.47 17.80
N GLU A 155 -9.32 4.46 17.70
CA GLU A 155 -10.46 4.50 16.77
C GLU A 155 -11.42 5.63 17.17
N LYS A 156 -11.74 6.49 16.20
CA LYS A 156 -12.70 7.57 16.38
C LYS A 156 -14.10 7.02 16.12
N ARG A 157 -14.84 6.76 17.18
CA ARG A 157 -16.28 6.47 17.06
C ARG A 157 -16.99 7.73 16.60
N LEU A 158 -17.62 7.66 15.43
CA LEU A 158 -18.52 8.70 14.99
C LEU A 158 -19.83 8.57 15.77
N GLU A 159 -20.29 9.69 16.31
CA GLU A 159 -21.67 9.82 16.76
C GLU A 159 -22.55 9.75 15.51
N THR A 160 -22.83 8.52 15.07
CA THR A 160 -23.77 8.32 13.99
C THR A 160 -25.10 8.88 14.49
N THR A 161 -25.68 9.84 13.77
CA THR A 161 -27.08 10.22 13.96
C THR A 161 -27.93 9.03 13.53
N MET A 162 -27.97 7.97 14.35
CA MET A 162 -28.74 6.74 14.12
C MET A 162 -30.25 6.97 14.28
N GLU A 163 -30.73 8.22 14.21
CA GLU A 163 -32.15 8.54 14.37
C GLU A 163 -33.00 7.82 13.31
N GLU A 164 -32.45 7.54 12.13
CA GLU A 164 -33.17 6.87 11.04
C GLU A 164 -32.92 5.35 10.94
N VAL A 165 -31.79 4.86 11.46
CA VAL A 165 -31.47 3.43 11.47
C VAL A 165 -31.56 2.95 12.90
N LYS A 166 -32.77 2.58 13.35
CA LYS A 166 -32.88 1.71 14.53
C LYS A 166 -32.21 0.40 14.14
N PRO A 167 -31.01 0.06 14.68
CA PRO A 167 -30.51 -1.28 14.47
C PRO A 167 -31.61 -2.21 15.00
N PRO A 168 -31.97 -3.26 14.26
CA PRO A 168 -32.87 -4.26 14.82
C PRO A 168 -32.37 -4.62 16.22
N GLU A 169 -33.26 -4.93 17.17
CA GLU A 169 -32.89 -5.62 18.42
C GLU A 169 -32.38 -7.02 18.05
N SER A 170 -31.29 -7.08 17.31
CA SER A 170 -30.65 -8.28 16.85
C SER A 170 -29.66 -8.67 17.92
N SER A 171 -29.64 -9.95 18.27
CA SER A 171 -28.71 -10.52 19.23
C SER A 171 -27.26 -10.60 18.70
N TYR A 172 -26.94 -9.92 17.60
CA TYR A 172 -25.67 -10.01 16.87
C TYR A 172 -24.93 -8.66 16.90
N PRO A 173 -23.93 -8.51 17.79
CA PRO A 173 -23.09 -7.31 17.88
C PRO A 173 -22.43 -6.91 16.55
N GLU A 174 -22.17 -7.87 15.67
CA GLU A 174 -21.51 -7.69 14.37
C GLU A 174 -22.35 -6.85 13.40
N ILE A 175 -23.68 -6.91 13.50
CA ILE A 175 -24.58 -6.09 12.67
C ILE A 175 -24.40 -4.62 13.03
N ARG A 176 -24.26 -4.30 14.32
CA ARG A 176 -24.05 -2.94 14.78
C ARG A 176 -22.71 -2.40 14.28
N GLU A 177 -21.65 -3.18 14.42
CA GLU A 177 -20.32 -2.82 13.90
C GLU A 177 -20.35 -2.56 12.39
N LEU A 178 -21.02 -3.43 11.63
CA LEU A 178 -21.19 -3.24 10.19
C LEU A 178 -21.93 -1.94 9.86
N ILE A 179 -22.99 -1.61 10.59
CA ILE A 179 -23.72 -0.34 10.41
C ILE A 179 -22.80 0.85 10.70
N GLU A 180 -21.99 0.80 11.76
CA GLU A 180 -21.04 1.87 12.11
C GLU A 180 -19.96 2.04 11.03
N ILE A 181 -19.47 0.94 10.43
CA ILE A 181 -18.51 0.97 9.31
C ILE A 181 -19.15 1.55 8.04
N LEU A 182 -20.36 1.11 7.69
CA LEU A 182 -21.04 1.53 6.45
C LEU A 182 -21.51 2.99 6.49
N ASN A 183 -21.71 3.57 7.68
CA ASN A 183 -22.10 4.97 7.85
C ASN A 183 -20.92 5.93 8.00
N GLN A 184 -19.67 5.47 7.83
CA GLN A 184 -18.54 6.40 7.83
C GLN A 184 -18.66 7.37 6.64
N PRO A 185 -18.44 8.69 6.86
CA PRO A 185 -18.41 9.65 5.77
C PRO A 185 -17.22 9.35 4.88
N ILE A 186 -17.43 9.44 3.57
CA ILE A 186 -16.35 9.37 2.59
C ILE A 186 -15.84 10.81 2.40
N PRO A 187 -14.63 11.16 2.88
CA PRO A 187 -14.12 12.52 2.75
C PRO A 187 -13.73 12.83 1.30
N PHE A 188 -13.54 14.12 1.01
CA PHE A 188 -12.89 14.51 -0.24
C PHE A 188 -11.44 14.00 -0.26
N MET A 189 -11.09 13.24 -1.30
CA MET A 189 -9.77 12.64 -1.47
C MET A 189 -8.98 13.44 -2.49
N LYS A 190 -7.95 14.19 -2.07
CA LYS A 190 -7.06 14.89 -3.00
C LYS A 190 -6.23 13.86 -3.77
N LEU A 191 -6.38 13.82 -5.09
CA LEU A 191 -5.71 12.85 -5.94
C LEU A 191 -5.31 13.45 -7.28
N SER A 192 -4.37 12.79 -7.96
CA SER A 192 -4.03 13.10 -9.35
C SER A 192 -3.88 11.81 -10.14
N SER A 193 -4.36 11.78 -11.37
CA SER A 193 -3.93 10.76 -12.32
C SER A 193 -2.59 11.13 -12.93
N ILE A 194 -1.78 10.12 -13.27
CA ILE A 194 -0.52 10.28 -14.00
C ILE A 194 -0.48 9.33 -15.19
N ASP A 195 0.09 9.80 -16.29
CA ASP A 195 0.32 9.05 -17.52
C ASP A 195 1.65 9.50 -18.15
N ILE A 196 2.42 8.57 -18.72
CA ILE A 196 3.73 8.87 -19.32
C ILE A 196 3.78 8.53 -20.80
N GLU A 197 4.60 9.30 -21.52
CA GLU A 197 5.00 8.96 -22.88
C GLU A 197 6.50 8.74 -22.95
N VAL A 198 6.87 7.64 -23.58
CA VAL A 198 8.26 7.21 -23.76
C VAL A 198 8.56 7.19 -25.25
N LYS A 199 9.71 7.74 -25.65
CA LYS A 199 10.10 7.77 -27.07
C LYS A 199 10.90 6.52 -27.44
N PRO A 200 10.29 5.52 -28.12
CA PRO A 200 11.03 4.36 -28.57
C PRO A 200 12.07 4.72 -29.64
N PRO A 201 13.10 3.89 -29.84
CA PRO A 201 14.12 4.09 -30.88
C PRO A 201 13.55 3.93 -32.30
N GLY A 202 12.37 3.32 -32.45
CA GLY A 202 11.70 3.14 -33.73
C GLY A 202 10.26 2.62 -33.56
N PRO A 203 9.45 2.62 -34.63
CA PRO A 203 8.00 2.38 -34.57
C PRO A 203 7.59 0.96 -34.17
N ASN A 204 8.46 -0.04 -34.35
CA ASN A 204 8.19 -1.43 -33.96
C ASN A 204 8.77 -1.79 -32.58
N HIS A 205 9.30 -0.80 -31.85
CA HIS A 205 9.87 -1.01 -30.53
C HIS A 205 8.84 -0.62 -29.47
N ILE A 206 8.45 -1.59 -28.65
CA ILE A 206 7.61 -1.37 -27.48
C ILE A 206 8.56 -1.19 -26.28
N PRO A 207 8.54 -0.03 -25.60
CA PRO A 207 9.39 0.20 -24.44
C PRO A 207 9.16 -0.86 -23.36
N ASP A 208 10.24 -1.37 -22.78
CA ASP A 208 10.19 -2.33 -21.68
C ASP A 208 10.37 -1.60 -20.34
N ALA A 209 9.29 -1.53 -19.55
CA ALA A 209 9.31 -0.84 -18.25
C ALA A 209 10.29 -1.43 -17.24
N ASN A 210 10.69 -2.70 -17.36
CA ASN A 210 11.71 -3.29 -16.48
C ASN A 210 13.11 -2.79 -16.82
N LYS A 211 13.39 -2.54 -18.11
CA LYS A 211 14.69 -2.04 -18.57
C LYS A 211 14.78 -0.51 -18.54
N ALA A 212 13.66 0.15 -18.86
CA ALA A 212 13.51 1.59 -18.97
C ALA A 212 14.62 2.25 -19.80
N ASP A 213 14.93 1.66 -20.97
CA ASP A 213 16.07 2.05 -21.82
C ASP A 213 15.85 3.39 -22.53
N ASP A 214 14.60 3.70 -22.84
CA ASP A 214 14.19 4.82 -23.68
C ASP A 214 13.83 6.06 -22.85
N PRO A 215 13.99 7.27 -23.40
CA PRO A 215 13.72 8.50 -22.68
C PRO A 215 12.23 8.74 -22.48
N VAL A 216 11.87 9.19 -21.28
CA VAL A 216 10.55 9.76 -20.98
C VAL A 216 10.48 11.15 -21.63
N ILE A 217 9.52 11.35 -22.53
CA ILE A 217 9.37 12.60 -23.29
C ILE A 217 8.24 13.48 -22.78
N SER A 218 7.22 12.90 -22.15
CA SER A 218 6.23 13.69 -21.44
C SER A 218 5.59 12.93 -20.29
N VAL A 219 5.09 13.68 -19.31
CA VAL A 219 4.32 13.15 -18.20
C VAL A 219 3.14 14.08 -17.94
N ALA A 220 1.93 13.53 -18.04
CA ALA A 220 0.70 14.25 -17.80
C ALA A 220 0.18 13.99 -16.38
N PHE A 221 -0.34 15.03 -15.74
CA PHE A 221 -1.06 14.97 -14.48
C PHE A 221 -2.44 15.59 -14.62
N LYS A 222 -3.46 14.91 -14.08
CA LYS A 222 -4.80 15.48 -13.93
C LYS A 222 -5.26 15.36 -12.49
N SER A 223 -5.07 16.46 -11.76
CA SER A 223 -5.54 16.61 -10.39
C SER A 223 -7.06 16.79 -10.33
N ASN A 224 -7.67 16.37 -9.22
CA ASN A 224 -9.06 16.72 -8.90
C ASN A 224 -9.20 18.03 -8.08
N THR A 225 -8.09 18.66 -7.70
CA THR A 225 -8.05 19.98 -7.04
C THR A 225 -7.56 21.11 -7.95
N ASP A 226 -6.78 20.79 -8.97
CA ASP A 226 -6.08 21.76 -9.82
C ASP A 226 -6.28 21.47 -11.32
N GLY A 227 -5.87 22.42 -12.16
CA GLY A 227 -5.84 22.22 -13.62
C GLY A 227 -4.88 21.11 -14.06
N GLY A 228 -5.00 20.67 -15.31
CA GLY A 228 -4.07 19.69 -15.88
C GLY A 228 -2.64 20.26 -15.95
N LYS A 229 -1.64 19.40 -15.79
CA LYS A 229 -0.22 19.75 -15.98
C LYS A 229 0.44 18.72 -16.88
N VAL A 230 1.31 19.17 -17.78
CA VAL A 230 2.08 18.28 -18.65
C VAL A 230 3.53 18.73 -18.61
N TYR A 231 4.42 17.84 -18.15
CA TYR A 231 5.85 18.03 -18.24
C TYR A 231 6.31 17.49 -19.59
N ILE A 232 7.10 18.26 -20.34
CA ILE A 232 7.60 17.88 -21.67
C ILE A 232 9.13 18.02 -21.68
N LEU A 233 9.82 17.00 -22.20
CA LEU A 233 11.24 17.07 -22.50
C LEU A 233 11.43 17.91 -23.76
N ASP A 234 12.09 19.05 -23.63
CA ASP A 234 12.29 20.02 -24.71
C ASP A 234 13.74 20.54 -24.75
N GLU A 235 14.06 21.42 -25.70
CA GLU A 235 15.37 22.07 -25.84
C GLU A 235 15.55 23.26 -24.86
N PHE A 236 14.46 23.71 -24.22
CA PHE A 236 14.45 24.84 -23.30
C PHE A 236 13.67 24.54 -22.02
N ASP A 237 13.86 25.39 -21.01
CA ASP A 237 13.05 25.39 -19.80
C ASP A 237 12.03 26.53 -19.86
N GLY A 238 10.76 26.23 -19.60
CA GLY A 238 9.68 27.22 -19.69
C GLY A 238 8.35 26.71 -19.17
N GLU A 239 7.39 27.61 -18.99
CA GLU A 239 6.01 27.28 -18.60
C GLU A 239 5.03 28.06 -19.49
N GLU A 240 4.07 27.33 -20.05
CA GLU A 240 2.98 27.87 -20.86
C GLU A 240 1.62 27.45 -20.30
N TYR A 241 0.58 28.23 -20.58
CA TYR A 241 -0.79 27.88 -20.25
C TYR A 241 -1.66 27.95 -21.50
N ASP A 242 -2.22 26.82 -21.92
CA ASP A 242 -2.98 26.72 -23.18
C ASP A 242 -4.48 27.06 -23.03
N GLY A 243 -4.88 27.57 -21.87
CA GLY A 243 -6.30 27.80 -21.53
C GLY A 243 -6.94 26.65 -20.74
N SER A 244 -6.35 25.45 -20.76
CA SER A 244 -6.87 24.25 -20.10
C SER A 244 -5.87 23.57 -19.15
N LYS A 245 -4.58 23.60 -19.50
CA LYS A 245 -3.50 22.93 -18.79
C LYS A 245 -2.22 23.76 -18.81
N ARG A 246 -1.39 23.55 -17.80
CA ARG A 246 -0.03 24.11 -17.73
C ARG A 246 0.92 23.15 -18.43
N ILE A 247 1.73 23.66 -19.35
CA ILE A 247 2.73 22.92 -20.09
C ILE A 247 4.08 23.38 -19.56
N ILE A 248 4.87 22.45 -19.01
CA ILE A 248 6.14 22.71 -18.35
C ILE A 248 7.23 22.08 -19.21
N HIS A 249 7.97 22.91 -19.92
CA HIS A 249 9.09 22.52 -20.76
C HIS A 249 10.33 22.34 -19.89
N VAL A 250 11.01 21.20 -20.06
CA VAL A 250 12.17 20.83 -19.26
C VAL A 250 13.31 20.41 -20.17
N SER A 251 14.46 21.08 -20.03
CA SER A 251 15.61 20.96 -20.94
C SER A 251 16.41 19.65 -20.82
N SER A 252 16.13 18.82 -19.80
CA SER A 252 16.81 17.54 -19.63
C SER A 252 15.94 16.51 -18.91
N GLU A 253 16.10 15.24 -19.27
CA GLU A 253 15.28 14.16 -18.72
C GLU A 253 15.49 13.97 -17.20
N LYS A 254 16.73 14.15 -16.71
CA LYS A 254 17.00 14.10 -15.27
C LYS A 254 16.21 15.17 -14.51
N LYS A 255 16.14 16.37 -15.06
CA LYS A 255 15.36 17.47 -14.47
C LYS A 255 13.86 17.16 -14.58
N LEU A 256 13.40 16.62 -15.71
CA LEU A 256 12.00 16.20 -15.90
C LEU A 256 11.58 15.21 -14.82
N LEU A 257 12.35 14.14 -14.61
CA LEU A 257 12.02 13.15 -13.58
C LEU A 257 12.04 13.74 -12.16
N LYS A 258 12.98 14.64 -11.84
CA LYS A 258 13.01 15.34 -10.55
C LYS A 258 11.75 16.17 -10.33
N GLU A 259 11.31 16.93 -11.32
CA GLU A 259 10.08 17.72 -11.26
C GLU A 259 8.83 16.83 -11.15
N VAL A 260 8.77 15.74 -11.93
CA VAL A 260 7.69 14.75 -11.87
C VAL A 260 7.59 14.13 -10.48
N PHE A 261 8.71 13.72 -9.88
CA PHE A 261 8.71 13.18 -8.51
C PHE A 261 8.34 14.22 -7.45
N ASN A 262 8.71 15.49 -7.65
CA ASN A 262 8.25 16.57 -6.78
C ASN A 262 6.76 16.86 -6.93
N GLU A 263 6.20 16.69 -8.13
CA GLU A 263 4.76 16.79 -8.38
C GLU A 263 4.01 15.59 -7.76
N VAL A 264 4.51 14.36 -7.93
CA VAL A 264 3.95 13.15 -7.28
C VAL A 264 3.79 13.39 -5.78
N LYS A 265 4.86 13.85 -5.09
CA LYS A 265 4.90 14.14 -3.64
C LYS A 265 3.76 15.04 -3.12
N LYS A 266 3.09 15.82 -3.98
CA LYS A 266 1.99 16.72 -3.60
C LYS A 266 0.64 16.01 -3.45
N TYR A 267 0.53 14.78 -3.94
CA TYR A 267 -0.72 14.03 -3.95
C TYR A 267 -0.63 12.84 -2.99
N PRO A 268 -1.57 12.74 -2.02
CA PRO A 268 -1.64 11.59 -1.13
C PRO A 268 -2.12 10.32 -1.86
N PHE A 269 -2.89 10.48 -2.93
CA PHE A 269 -3.32 9.41 -3.82
C PHE A 269 -2.88 9.68 -5.26
N LEU A 270 -2.28 8.68 -5.89
CA LEU A 270 -1.90 8.72 -7.30
C LEU A 270 -2.65 7.63 -8.05
N VAL A 271 -3.24 7.98 -9.19
CA VAL A 271 -4.07 7.07 -9.98
C VAL A 271 -3.42 6.84 -11.34
N THR A 272 -3.40 5.59 -11.81
CA THR A 272 -2.92 5.26 -13.15
C THR A 272 -3.87 4.29 -13.83
N PHE A 273 -3.62 4.01 -15.10
CA PHE A 273 -4.19 2.84 -15.78
C PHE A 273 -3.03 1.99 -16.30
N ASN A 274 -2.85 0.79 -15.72
CA ASN A 274 -1.72 -0.11 -15.98
C ASN A 274 -0.34 0.41 -15.50
N GLY A 275 -0.33 1.41 -14.61
CA GLY A 275 0.92 2.00 -14.11
C GLY A 275 1.75 1.08 -13.21
N ASP A 276 1.16 0.03 -12.61
CA ASP A 276 1.93 -1.01 -11.91
C ASP A 276 2.90 -1.74 -12.83
N LYS A 277 2.50 -1.93 -14.10
CA LYS A 277 3.26 -2.68 -15.10
C LYS A 277 4.01 -1.78 -16.07
N PHE A 278 3.61 -0.52 -16.19
CA PHE A 278 4.22 0.43 -17.12
C PHE A 278 4.65 1.72 -16.41
N ASP A 279 3.79 2.72 -16.26
CA ASP A 279 4.13 4.10 -15.90
C ASP A 279 5.06 4.23 -14.68
N LEU A 280 4.60 3.79 -13.51
CA LEU A 280 5.35 3.97 -12.27
C LEU A 280 6.58 3.05 -12.22
N LEU A 281 6.47 1.85 -12.78
CA LEU A 281 7.59 0.91 -12.92
C LEU A 281 8.68 1.50 -13.83
N TYR A 282 8.29 2.11 -14.94
CA TYR A 282 9.18 2.76 -15.89
C TYR A 282 9.89 3.93 -15.22
N LEU A 283 9.14 4.83 -14.58
CA LEU A 283 9.71 5.98 -13.85
C LEU A 283 10.68 5.53 -12.75
N TYR A 284 10.32 4.51 -11.96
CA TYR A 284 11.18 3.94 -10.91
C TYR A 284 12.50 3.41 -11.47
N ASN A 285 12.44 2.57 -12.51
CA ASN A 285 13.65 1.98 -13.10
C ASN A 285 14.48 3.03 -13.85
N ARG A 286 13.82 3.98 -14.54
CA ARG A 286 14.48 5.08 -15.26
C ARG A 286 15.25 6.00 -14.32
N ALA A 287 14.70 6.30 -13.14
CA ALA A 287 15.38 7.07 -12.10
C ALA A 287 16.72 6.45 -11.70
N SER A 288 16.75 5.13 -11.49
CA SER A 288 17.97 4.38 -11.18
C SER A 288 18.95 4.39 -12.37
N LYS A 289 18.44 4.16 -13.58
CA LYS A 289 19.25 4.12 -14.81
C LYS A 289 19.94 5.46 -15.10
N LEU A 290 19.24 6.58 -14.86
CA LEU A 290 19.81 7.91 -14.99
C LEU A 290 20.66 8.34 -13.78
N SER A 291 20.78 7.50 -12.74
CA SER A 291 21.51 7.80 -11.51
C SER A 291 21.07 9.14 -10.93
N LEU A 292 19.77 9.29 -10.66
CA LEU A 292 19.26 10.44 -9.93
C LEU A 292 19.81 10.44 -8.49
N ASP A 293 20.10 11.66 -7.98
CA ASP A 293 20.70 11.83 -6.65
C ASP A 293 19.70 11.59 -5.50
N GLU A 294 18.41 11.68 -5.80
CA GLU A 294 17.31 11.44 -4.86
C GLU A 294 16.54 10.17 -5.23
N ASP A 295 16.19 9.38 -4.22
CA ASP A 295 15.31 8.23 -4.40
C ASP A 295 13.93 8.71 -4.89
N PRO A 296 13.32 8.02 -5.88
CA PRO A 296 11.96 8.33 -6.28
C PRO A 296 11.00 8.09 -5.10
N PRO A 297 9.89 8.83 -4.99
CA PRO A 297 8.88 8.65 -3.96
C PRO A 297 7.99 7.42 -4.22
N LEU A 298 8.59 6.37 -4.78
CA LEU A 298 7.97 5.15 -5.27
C LEU A 298 8.61 3.95 -4.57
N ASP A 299 7.80 2.97 -4.19
CA ASP A 299 8.24 1.72 -3.58
C ASP A 299 7.81 0.54 -4.47
N ARG A 300 8.81 -0.17 -5.01
CA ARG A 300 8.59 -1.28 -5.93
C ARG A 300 8.36 -2.57 -5.15
N GLY A 301 7.14 -3.08 -5.20
CA GLY A 301 6.78 -4.42 -4.75
C GLY A 301 7.11 -5.50 -5.79
N ARG A 302 6.61 -6.72 -5.56
CA ARG A 302 6.80 -7.84 -6.49
C ARG A 302 6.09 -7.60 -7.83
N ASP A 303 4.81 -7.20 -7.76
CA ASP A 303 3.92 -7.05 -8.92
C ASP A 303 3.23 -5.67 -8.94
N CYS A 304 3.65 -4.72 -8.10
CA CYS A 304 3.08 -3.39 -8.01
C CYS A 304 4.15 -2.33 -7.72
N VAL A 305 3.80 -1.06 -7.93
CA VAL A 305 4.64 0.09 -7.56
C VAL A 305 3.79 1.08 -6.78
N ASP A 306 3.97 1.14 -5.47
CA ASP A 306 3.22 2.04 -4.59
C ASP A 306 4.00 3.34 -4.32
N LEU A 307 3.39 4.28 -3.62
CA LEU A 307 4.07 5.48 -3.11
C LEU A 307 4.71 5.18 -1.75
N THR A 308 5.89 5.78 -1.51
CA THR A 308 6.58 5.65 -0.21
C THR A 308 5.82 6.32 0.94
N TYR A 309 5.00 7.33 0.64
CA TYR A 309 4.26 8.12 1.63
C TYR A 309 2.74 8.10 1.43
N GLY A 310 2.25 7.77 0.23
CA GLY A 310 0.82 7.81 -0.13
C GLY A 310 0.30 6.47 -0.62
N VAL A 311 -0.78 6.48 -1.40
CA VAL A 311 -1.36 5.26 -2.00
C VAL A 311 -1.45 5.41 -3.51
N HIS A 312 -0.96 4.41 -4.23
CA HIS A 312 -1.20 4.24 -5.65
C HIS A 312 -2.44 3.37 -5.90
N ILE A 313 -3.26 3.79 -6.86
CA ILE A 313 -4.44 3.05 -7.33
C ILE A 313 -4.29 2.81 -8.83
N ASP A 314 -4.04 1.56 -9.22
CA ASP A 314 -4.05 1.15 -10.62
C ASP A 314 -5.49 0.78 -11.05
N LEU A 315 -6.12 1.65 -11.84
CA LEU A 315 -7.47 1.46 -12.34
C LEU A 315 -7.59 0.27 -13.29
N TYR A 316 -6.51 -0.15 -13.97
CA TYR A 316 -6.56 -1.36 -14.78
C TYR A 316 -6.92 -2.56 -13.92
N ARG A 317 -6.32 -2.70 -12.72
CA ARG A 317 -6.65 -3.80 -11.79
C ARG A 317 -8.09 -3.71 -11.28
N VAL A 318 -8.58 -2.49 -11.05
CA VAL A 318 -9.94 -2.24 -10.58
C VAL A 318 -10.96 -2.65 -11.64
N PHE A 319 -10.83 -2.16 -12.87
CA PHE A 319 -11.78 -2.46 -13.94
C PHE A 319 -11.60 -3.87 -14.53
N PHE A 320 -10.42 -4.48 -14.41
CA PHE A 320 -10.23 -5.89 -14.75
C PHE A 320 -10.99 -6.85 -13.81
N ASN A 321 -11.34 -6.40 -12.60
CA ASN A 321 -12.07 -7.22 -11.64
C ASN A 321 -13.50 -7.53 -12.13
N LYS A 322 -13.78 -8.82 -12.35
CA LYS A 322 -15.09 -9.29 -12.86
C LYS A 322 -16.27 -8.96 -11.96
N SER A 323 -16.07 -8.92 -10.65
CA SER A 323 -17.12 -8.53 -9.71
C SER A 323 -17.45 -7.04 -9.84
N ILE A 324 -16.43 -6.19 -10.01
CA ILE A 324 -16.63 -4.76 -10.25
C ILE A 324 -17.30 -4.53 -11.62
N GLN A 325 -16.81 -5.19 -12.68
CA GLN A 325 -17.38 -5.14 -14.01
C GLN A 325 -18.88 -5.46 -14.02
N ASN A 326 -19.26 -6.59 -13.41
CA ASN A 326 -20.62 -7.09 -13.52
C ASN A 326 -21.58 -6.45 -12.49
N TYR A 327 -21.17 -6.34 -11.23
CA TYR A 327 -22.09 -5.94 -10.15
C TYR A 327 -22.09 -4.45 -9.86
N ALA A 328 -20.94 -3.77 -9.99
CA ALA A 328 -20.87 -2.33 -9.77
C ALA A 328 -21.23 -1.53 -11.04
N TYR A 329 -20.82 -2.02 -12.21
CA TYR A 329 -20.99 -1.32 -13.49
C TYR A 329 -21.94 -2.02 -14.47
N GLY A 330 -22.63 -3.10 -14.07
CA GLY A 330 -23.66 -3.73 -14.89
C GLY A 330 -23.16 -4.32 -16.22
N GLY A 331 -21.86 -4.58 -16.36
CA GLY A 331 -21.26 -5.14 -17.58
C GLY A 331 -21.21 -4.17 -18.77
N VAL A 332 -21.24 -2.85 -18.54
CA VAL A 332 -21.25 -1.84 -19.62
C VAL A 332 -19.97 -1.82 -20.48
N TYR A 333 -18.84 -2.23 -19.91
CA TYR A 333 -17.59 -2.42 -20.64
C TYR A 333 -17.30 -3.93 -20.79
N LYS A 334 -16.72 -4.33 -21.92
CA LYS A 334 -16.37 -5.74 -22.21
C LYS A 334 -14.90 -6.04 -21.97
N GLU A 335 -14.04 -5.09 -22.32
CA GLU A 335 -12.59 -5.17 -22.22
C GLU A 335 -12.08 -4.11 -21.22
N ALA A 336 -10.94 -4.39 -20.58
CA ALA A 336 -10.30 -3.47 -19.65
C ALA A 336 -9.24 -2.65 -20.41
N THR A 337 -9.71 -1.83 -21.34
CA THR A 337 -8.93 -0.81 -22.04
C THR A 337 -9.25 0.57 -21.47
N LEU A 338 -8.39 1.55 -21.71
CA LEU A 338 -8.64 2.92 -21.27
C LEU A 338 -9.76 3.60 -22.09
N ASP A 339 -9.84 3.28 -23.40
CA ASP A 339 -10.82 3.81 -24.36
C ASP A 339 -12.22 3.20 -24.25
#